data_AF-D2JW62-F1
#
_entry.id   AF-D2JW62-F1
#
_cell.length_a   1.000
_cell.length_b   1.000
_cell.length_c   1.000
_cell.angle_alpha   90.00
_cell.angle_beta   90.00
_cell.angle_gamma   90.00
#
_symmetry.space_group_name_H-M   'P 1'
#
loop_
_entity.id
_entity.type
_entity.pdbx_description
1 polymer ?
#
loop_
_entity_poly.entity_id
_entity_poly.type
_entity_poly.pdbx_seq_one_letter_code
_entity_poly.pdbx_strand_id
1 'polypeptide(L)' 'KALAEEVVRLCEEPNNFNQVYPLDMSIEEKLNAIATKVYHADGVALTANAKKQLDKIESLGYGNMPI' A
#
# COMPACT_ATOMS: atom_id res chain seq x y z
N LYS A 1 -5.97 30.19 -15.13
CA LYS A 1 -7.19 30.32 -14.29
C LYS A 1 -7.96 29.00 -14.23
N ALA A 2 -8.25 28.36 -15.37
CA ALA A 2 -9.04 27.12 -15.46
C ALA A 2 -8.64 25.99 -14.48
N LEU A 3 -7.34 25.66 -14.33
CA LEU A 3 -6.91 24.61 -13.38
C LEU A 3 -7.29 24.93 -11.92
N ALA A 4 -7.14 26.19 -11.50
CA ALA A 4 -7.45 26.58 -10.12
C ALA A 4 -8.95 26.53 -9.84
N GLU A 5 -9.77 26.98 -10.80
CA GLU A 5 -11.23 26.91 -10.70
C GLU A 5 -11.71 25.44 -10.65
N GLU A 6 -11.10 24.57 -11.46
CA GLU A 6 -11.46 23.15 -11.49
C GLU A 6 -11.05 22.41 -10.20
N VAL A 7 -9.87 22.68 -9.65
CA VAL A 7 -9.44 22.07 -8.37
C VAL A 7 -10.38 22.48 -7.23
N VAL A 8 -10.77 23.75 -7.15
CA VAL A 8 -11.73 24.22 -6.12
C VAL A 8 -13.08 23.51 -6.29
N ARG A 9 -13.57 23.38 -7.52
CA ARG A 9 -14.82 22.66 -7.83
C ARG A 9 -14.76 21.19 -7.38
N LEU A 10 -13.65 20.49 -7.63
CA LEU A 10 -13.46 19.09 -7.22
C LEU A 10 -13.38 18.92 -5.69
N CYS A 11 -12.90 19.93 -4.96
CA CYS A 11 -12.90 19.90 -3.49
C CYS A 11 -14.31 19.94 -2.87
N GLU A 12 -15.32 20.40 -3.61
CA GLU A 12 -16.72 20.43 -3.16
C GLU A 12 -17.46 19.11 -3.42
N GLU A 13 -16.88 18.19 -4.20
CA GLU A 13 -17.45 16.88 -4.50
C GLU A 13 -17.17 15.85 -3.39
N PRO A 14 -18.08 14.88 -3.17
CA PRO A 14 -17.82 13.77 -2.25
C PRO A 14 -16.64 12.92 -2.76
N ASN A 15 -15.76 12.51 -1.84
CA ASN A 15 -14.67 11.59 -2.13
C ASN A 15 -14.80 10.30 -1.30
N ASN A 16 -14.30 9.19 -1.87
CA ASN A 16 -14.26 7.88 -1.22
C ASN A 16 -12.80 7.42 -1.05
N PHE A 17 -11.98 8.27 -0.41
CA PHE A 17 -10.57 7.95 -0.19
C PHE A 17 -10.40 6.72 0.69
N ASN A 18 -9.54 5.80 0.26
CA ASN A 18 -9.17 4.59 1.01
C ASN A 18 -7.67 4.36 0.87
N GLN A 19 -7.05 3.81 1.92
CA GLN A 19 -5.67 3.33 1.84
C GLN A 19 -5.58 2.09 0.94
N VAL A 20 -4.43 1.85 0.33
CA VAL A 20 -4.21 0.71 -0.58
C VAL A 20 -4.40 -0.63 0.14
N TYR A 21 -4.07 -0.67 1.43
CA TYR A 21 -4.19 -1.81 2.33
C TYR A 21 -4.41 -1.35 3.79
N PRO A 22 -5.05 -2.16 4.64
CA PRO A 22 -5.08 -1.96 6.09
C PRO A 22 -3.81 -2.49 6.79
N LEU A 23 -3.52 -2.00 8.00
CA LEU A 23 -2.27 -2.28 8.70
C LEU A 23 -2.15 -3.69 9.29
N ASP A 24 -3.26 -4.40 9.46
CA ASP A 24 -3.35 -5.75 10.02
C ASP A 24 -3.10 -6.87 8.99
N MET A 25 -2.92 -6.54 7.71
CA MET A 25 -2.42 -7.48 6.71
C MET A 25 -0.99 -7.93 7.02
N SER A 26 -0.63 -9.14 6.58
CA SER A 26 0.76 -9.61 6.62
C SER A 26 1.66 -8.70 5.77
N ILE A 27 2.96 -8.69 6.06
CA ILE A 27 3.92 -7.88 5.28
C ILE A 27 3.91 -8.30 3.80
N GLU A 28 3.76 -9.60 3.51
CA GLU A 28 3.71 -10.12 2.13
C GLU A 28 2.45 -9.66 1.39
N GLU A 29 1.29 -9.62 2.05
CA GLU A 29 0.05 -9.11 1.46
C GLU A 29 0.12 -7.61 1.18
N LYS A 30 0.75 -6.83 2.08
CA LYS A 30 0.97 -5.38 1.88
C LYS A 30 1.84 -5.13 0.64
N LEU A 31 2.92 -5.89 0.48
CA LEU A 31 3.77 -5.82 -0.71
C LEU A 31 2.99 -6.14 -1.99
N ASN A 32 2.20 -7.21 -1.96
CA ASN A 32 1.34 -7.60 -3.09
C ASN A 32 0.28 -6.54 -3.40
N ALA A 33 -0.33 -5.91 -2.40
CA ALA A 33 -1.32 -4.86 -2.61
C ALA A 33 -0.72 -3.65 -3.32
N ILE A 34 0.49 -3.22 -2.95
CA ILE A 34 1.20 -2.13 -3.65
C ILE A 34 1.52 -2.55 -5.09
N ALA A 35 2.13 -3.73 -5.27
CA ALA A 35 2.56 -4.21 -6.58
C ALA A 35 1.39 -4.33 -7.57
N THR A 36 0.27 -4.90 -7.13
CA THR A 36 -0.90 -5.17 -8.00
C THR A 36 -1.79 -3.95 -8.21
N LYS A 37 -2.05 -3.14 -7.17
CA LYS A 37 -3.01 -2.02 -7.27
C LYS A 37 -2.37 -0.71 -7.75
N VAL A 38 -1.09 -0.48 -7.46
CA VAL A 38 -0.40 0.77 -7.81
C VAL A 38 0.49 0.58 -9.03
N TYR A 39 1.32 -0.45 -9.03
CA TYR A 39 2.27 -0.71 -10.12
C TYR A 39 1.72 -1.64 -11.22
N HIS A 40 0.52 -2.20 -11.05
CA HIS A 40 -0.13 -3.09 -12.01
C HIS A 40 0.73 -4.32 -12.38
N ALA A 41 1.52 -4.82 -11.43
CA ALA A 41 2.25 -6.08 -11.57
C ALA A 41 1.34 -7.28 -11.27
N ASP A 42 1.73 -8.47 -11.74
CA ASP A 42 1.02 -9.72 -11.44
C ASP A 42 1.13 -10.12 -9.95
N GLY A 43 2.18 -9.68 -9.26
CA GLY A 43 2.44 -9.96 -7.84
C GLY A 43 3.90 -9.74 -7.45
N VAL A 44 4.26 -10.18 -6.25
CA VAL A 44 5.62 -10.08 -5.69
C VAL A 44 6.24 -11.47 -5.55
N ALA A 45 7.49 -11.61 -5.98
CA ALA A 45 8.30 -12.81 -5.78
C ALA A 45 9.42 -12.51 -4.77
N LEU A 46 9.34 -13.13 -3.58
CA LEU A 46 10.35 -12.96 -2.54
C LEU A 46 11.46 -14.02 -2.64
N THR A 47 12.71 -13.57 -2.61
CA THR A 47 13.86 -14.46 -2.48
C THR A 47 13.86 -15.15 -1.11
N ALA A 48 14.56 -16.28 -0.97
CA ALA A 48 14.67 -17.00 0.29
C ALA A 48 15.24 -16.14 1.43
N ASN A 49 16.17 -15.23 1.11
CA ASN A 49 16.71 -14.29 2.10
C ASN A 49 15.67 -13.25 2.54
N ALA A 50 14.89 -12.71 1.59
CA ALA A 50 13.84 -11.74 1.88
C ALA A 50 12.76 -12.35 2.78
N LYS A 51 12.35 -13.60 2.53
CA LYS A 51 11.39 -14.32 3.40
C LYS A 51 11.89 -14.43 4.84
N LYS A 52 13.15 -14.83 5.03
CA LYS A 52 13.76 -14.90 6.38
C LYS A 52 13.80 -13.55 7.09
N GLN A 53 14.05 -12.46 6.35
CA GLN A 53 14.05 -11.11 6.92
C GLN A 53 12.64 -10.68 7.30
N LEU A 54 11.64 -11.00 6.47
CA LEU A 54 10.23 -10.74 6.74
C LEU A 54 9.78 -11.44 8.03
N ASP A 55 10.04 -12.75 8.15
CA ASP A 55 9.72 -13.53 9.36
C ASP A 55 10.36 -12.91 10.62
N LYS A 56 11.60 -12.44 10.51
CA LYS A 56 12.30 -11.76 11.60
C LYS A 56 11.60 -10.46 11.99
N ILE A 57 11.22 -9.64 11.02
CA ILE A 57 10.52 -8.36 11.26
C ILE A 57 9.17 -8.60 11.95
N GLU A 58 8.42 -9.60 11.50
CA GLU A 58 7.16 -9.99 12.14
C GLU A 58 7.38 -10.48 13.57
N SER A 59 8.39 -11.32 13.82
CA SER A 59 8.72 -11.82 15.17
C SER A 59 9.11 -10.72 16.16
N LEU A 60 9.61 -9.59 15.65
CA LEU A 60 9.96 -8.41 16.45
C LEU A 60 8.75 -7.50 16.73
N GLY A 61 7.56 -7.85 16.23
CA GLY A 61 6.33 -7.10 16.44
C GLY A 61 6.13 -5.93 15.47
N TYR A 62 6.93 -5.83 14.42
CA TYR A 62 6.82 -4.75 13.42
C TYR A 62 5.87 -5.06 12.27
N GLY A 63 5.17 -6.20 12.30
CA GLY A 63 4.27 -6.67 11.24
C GLY A 63 3.15 -5.67 10.89
N ASN A 64 2.70 -4.87 11.86
CA ASN A 64 1.61 -3.91 11.68
C ASN A 64 2.08 -2.51 11.20
N MET A 65 3.37 -2.33 10.92
CA MET A 65 3.86 -1.08 10.33
C MET A 65 3.49 -1.01 8.84
N PRO A 66 3.34 0.21 8.28
CA PRO A 66 3.25 0.40 6.83
C PRO A 66 4.59 0.10 6.15
N ILE A 67 4.52 -0.18 4.85
CA ILE A 67 5.67 -0.38 3.94
C ILE A 67 5.98 0.90 3.18
#